data_AF-A0A8T2Y0A2-F1
#
_entry.id   AF-A0A8T2Y0A2-F1
#
_cell.length_a   1.000
_cell.length_b   1.000
_cell.length_c   1.000
_cell.angle_alpha   90.00
_cell.angle_beta   90.00
_cell.angle_gamma   90.00
#
_symmetry.space_group_name_H-M   'P 1'
#
loop_
_entity.id
_entity.type
_entity.pdbx_description
1 polymer ?
#
loop_
_entity_poly.entity_id
_entity_poly.type
_entity_poly.pdbx_seq_one_letter_code
_entity_poly.pdbx_strand_id
1 'polypeptide(L)'
;MKTYKWVLGNSFFGLEKDAIESMADLCPISPIGPLVPPSLLGADKDHDTGVEMWKVEDTCIEWLNKGAPSSVIYVSFGSLVVLSAKQMECMAKALENSNSPFIWVPTNAKLIVDVFRIGLRLRANQDGIVSNEEVERCIREIKDGPKSVELKSNARELRIAAREAVAGGGSSDKNIQLFVDEIIESCGSIEISEVVNSMKDLIDYSRETGTGPMESLAKFPRRTSSSSGFHSQAPQPEGQQQQQ
;
A
#
# COMPACT_ATOMS: atom_id res chain seq x y z
N MET A 1 13.65 -6.70 -20.43
CA MET A 1 13.12 -6.19 -19.15
C MET A 1 12.64 -7.37 -18.33
N LYS A 2 12.82 -7.36 -17.00
CA LYS A 2 12.17 -8.37 -16.14
C LYS A 2 10.66 -8.20 -16.28
N THR A 3 9.95 -9.27 -16.60
CA THR A 3 8.49 -9.31 -16.63
C THR A 3 8.00 -9.57 -15.21
N TYR A 4 7.43 -8.55 -14.58
CA TYR A 4 6.78 -8.69 -13.28
C TYR A 4 5.36 -9.18 -13.51
N LYS A 5 4.96 -10.22 -12.78
CA LYS A 5 3.58 -10.73 -12.82
C LYS A 5 2.60 -9.71 -12.25
N TRP A 6 3.01 -8.99 -11.20
CA TRP A 6 2.22 -7.97 -10.53
C TRP A 6 3.07 -6.73 -10.25
N VAL A 7 2.49 -5.56 -10.49
CA VAL A 7 3.00 -4.27 -10.02
C VAL A 7 1.89 -3.61 -9.23
N LEU A 8 2.00 -3.63 -7.90
CA LEU A 8 1.01 -3.01 -7.02
C LEU A 8 1.40 -1.55 -6.77
N GLY A 9 0.50 -0.63 -7.09
CA GLY A 9 0.69 0.81 -6.90
C GLY A 9 -0.09 1.31 -5.70
N ASN A 10 0.56 2.07 -4.80
CA ASN A 10 -0.14 2.80 -3.74
C ASN A 10 -0.83 4.05 -4.30
N SER A 11 -1.87 3.82 -5.10
CA SER A 11 -2.70 4.82 -5.77
C SER A 11 -4.08 4.23 -6.02
N PHE A 12 -5.01 5.03 -6.53
CA PHE A 12 -6.34 4.59 -6.94
C PHE A 12 -6.79 5.32 -8.21
N PHE A 13 -7.73 4.74 -8.95
CA PHE A 13 -8.17 5.29 -10.23
C PHE A 13 -8.68 6.72 -10.13
N GLY A 14 -9.42 7.06 -9.08
CA GLY A 14 -9.88 8.42 -8.84
C GLY A 14 -8.77 9.46 -8.64
N LEU A 15 -7.54 9.04 -8.33
CA LEU A 15 -6.38 9.90 -8.11
C LEU A 15 -5.54 10.09 -9.38
N GLU A 16 -5.25 9.00 -10.10
CA GLU A 16 -4.23 8.98 -11.17
C GLU A 16 -4.69 8.19 -12.42
N LYS A 17 -5.96 8.31 -12.80
CA LYS A 17 -6.55 7.60 -13.94
C LYS A 17 -5.66 7.59 -15.18
N ASP A 18 -5.28 8.77 -15.68
CA ASP A 18 -4.53 8.89 -16.95
C ASP A 18 -3.15 8.21 -16.87
N ALA A 19 -2.49 8.29 -15.71
CA ALA A 19 -1.19 7.65 -15.50
C ALA A 19 -1.32 6.12 -15.44
N ILE A 20 -2.36 5.62 -14.76
CA ILE A 20 -2.65 4.18 -14.66
C ILE A 20 -3.01 3.62 -16.05
N GLU A 21 -3.89 4.30 -16.79
CA GLU A 21 -4.30 3.89 -18.14
C GLU A 21 -3.13 3.93 -19.12
N SER A 22 -2.29 4.97 -19.07
CA SER A 22 -1.09 5.06 -19.92
C SER A 22 -0.06 3.96 -19.63
N MET A 23 -0.04 3.45 -18.39
CA MET A 23 0.85 2.37 -17.98
C MET A 23 0.33 0.99 -18.38
N ALA A 24 -0.95 0.84 -18.73
CA ALA A 24 -1.55 -0.45 -19.08
C ALA A 24 -0.83 -1.13 -20.26
N ASP A 25 -0.37 -0.36 -21.24
CA ASP A 25 0.32 -0.87 -22.44
C ASP A 25 1.81 -1.19 -22.20
N LEU A 26 2.41 -0.65 -21.12
CA LEU A 26 3.83 -0.78 -20.83
C LEU A 26 4.12 -1.77 -19.70
N CYS A 27 3.44 -1.58 -18.58
CA CYS A 27 3.56 -2.38 -17.37
C CYS A 27 2.29 -2.16 -16.55
N PRO A 28 1.30 -3.07 -16.65
CA PRO A 28 0.03 -2.94 -15.93
C PRO A 28 0.27 -2.75 -14.43
N ILE A 29 -0.20 -1.62 -13.90
CA ILE A 29 -0.17 -1.32 -12.48
C ILE A 29 -1.53 -1.65 -11.91
N SER A 30 -1.58 -2.43 -10.84
CA SER A 30 -2.77 -2.65 -10.04
C SER A 30 -2.81 -1.61 -8.92
N PRO A 31 -3.63 -0.56 -9.02
CA PRO A 31 -3.77 0.42 -7.95
C PRO A 31 -4.48 -0.21 -6.74
N ILE A 32 -3.83 -0.22 -5.58
CA ILE A 32 -4.32 -0.83 -4.34
C ILE A 32 -4.40 0.18 -3.18
N GLY A 33 -4.28 1.47 -3.46
CA GLY A 33 -4.22 2.53 -2.47
C GLY A 33 -5.57 3.24 -2.21
N PRO A 34 -5.57 4.25 -1.33
CA PRO A 34 -4.41 4.65 -0.53
C PRO A 34 -4.16 3.67 0.62
N LEU A 35 -2.91 3.23 0.76
CA LEU A 35 -2.42 2.42 1.87
C LEU A 35 -2.09 3.36 3.04
N VAL A 36 -3.13 3.84 3.70
CA VAL A 36 -3.06 4.70 4.88
C VAL A 36 -3.89 4.09 6.00
N PRO A 37 -3.63 4.45 7.27
CA PRO A 37 -4.46 3.99 8.39
C PRO A 37 -5.95 4.21 8.13
N PRO A 38 -6.82 3.21 8.37
CA PRO A 38 -8.27 3.32 8.13
C PRO A 38 -8.91 4.51 8.86
N SER A 39 -8.33 4.91 10.00
CA SER A 39 -8.74 6.07 10.80
C SER A 39 -8.67 7.39 10.00
N LEU A 40 -7.70 7.57 9.10
CA LEU A 40 -7.60 8.74 8.21
C LEU A 40 -8.70 8.78 7.14
N LEU A 41 -9.25 7.61 6.82
CA LEU A 41 -10.38 7.44 5.90
C LEU A 41 -11.72 7.43 6.63
N GLY A 42 -11.74 7.65 7.94
CA GLY A 42 -12.95 7.76 8.74
C GLY A 42 -13.55 6.44 9.21
N ALA A 43 -12.77 5.35 9.22
CA ALA A 43 -13.13 4.12 9.92
C ALA A 43 -12.92 4.28 11.44
N ASP A 44 -13.61 3.45 12.23
CA ASP A 44 -13.46 3.44 13.68
C ASP A 44 -12.04 3.01 14.12
N LYS A 45 -11.54 3.59 15.20
CA LYS A 45 -10.16 3.38 15.69
C LYS A 45 -9.89 1.95 16.17
N ASP A 46 -10.92 1.14 16.42
CA ASP A 46 -10.79 -0.24 16.89
C ASP A 46 -10.19 -1.20 15.85
N HIS A 47 -10.13 -0.80 14.57
CA HIS A 47 -9.54 -1.59 13.49
C HIS A 47 -8.17 -1.08 13.02
N ASP A 48 -7.50 -0.22 13.80
CA ASP A 48 -6.19 0.31 13.44
C ASP A 48 -5.08 -0.72 13.74
N THR A 49 -4.90 -1.70 12.86
CA THR A 49 -3.62 -2.44 12.78
C THR A 49 -2.60 -1.53 12.11
N GLY A 50 -2.17 -0.50 12.84
CA GLY A 50 -1.24 0.50 12.35
C GLY A 50 0.09 -0.14 11.94
N VAL A 51 0.50 0.07 10.68
CA VAL A 51 1.88 -0.15 10.21
C VAL A 51 2.73 1.04 10.69
N GLU A 52 2.70 1.33 11.98
CA GLU A 52 3.41 2.47 12.56
C GLU A 52 4.82 2.03 12.95
N MET A 53 5.80 2.45 12.15
CA MET A 53 7.22 2.20 12.42
C MET A 53 7.76 3.08 13.58
N TRP A 54 6.95 4.01 14.10
CA TRP A 54 7.32 4.99 15.13
C TRP A 54 6.12 5.26 16.03
N LYS A 55 6.36 5.53 17.33
CA LYS A 55 5.30 6.05 18.21
C LYS A 55 4.90 7.44 17.74
N VAL A 56 3.63 7.61 17.41
CA VAL A 56 3.06 8.93 17.14
C VAL A 56 3.12 9.76 18.42
N GLU A 57 3.72 10.94 18.35
CA GLU A 57 3.55 11.96 19.39
C GLU A 57 2.18 12.61 19.21
N ASP A 58 1.22 12.25 20.05
CA ASP A 58 -0.19 12.70 19.95
C ASP A 58 -0.39 14.21 20.16
N THR A 59 0.63 14.90 20.70
CA THR A 59 0.56 16.32 21.10
C THR A 59 0.20 17.26 19.94
N CYS A 60 0.69 16.98 18.72
CA CYS A 60 0.37 17.79 17.54
C CYS A 60 -1.09 17.61 17.08
N ILE A 61 -1.59 16.38 17.15
CA ILE A 61 -2.97 16.05 16.76
C ILE A 61 -3.96 16.56 17.81
N GLU A 62 -3.63 16.45 19.09
CA GLU A 62 -4.40 17.05 20.18
C GLU A 62 -4.49 18.58 20.08
N TRP A 63 -3.40 19.25 19.70
CA TRP A 63 -3.41 20.67 19.41
C TRP A 63 -4.30 21.01 18.22
N LEU A 64 -4.20 20.24 17.13
CA LEU A 64 -5.03 20.42 15.92
C LEU A 64 -6.52 20.25 16.22
N ASN A 65 -6.89 19.24 17.01
CA ASN A 65 -8.28 18.93 17.37
C ASN A 65 -8.95 20.05 18.20
N LYS A 66 -8.19 20.94 18.82
CA LYS A 66 -8.73 22.12 19.55
C LYS A 66 -9.12 23.27 18.61
N GLY A 67 -8.65 23.26 17.36
CA GLY A 67 -8.96 24.27 16.36
C GLY A 67 -10.35 24.09 15.74
N ALA A 68 -10.93 25.18 15.24
CA ALA A 68 -12.16 25.09 14.46
C ALA A 68 -11.91 24.36 13.11
N PRO A 69 -12.92 23.70 12.52
CA PRO A 69 -12.78 23.07 11.22
C PRO A 69 -12.24 24.04 10.17
N SER A 70 -11.24 23.61 9.38
CA SER A 70 -10.60 24.41 8.33
C SER A 70 -9.91 25.70 8.83
N SER A 71 -9.51 25.78 10.11
CA SER A 71 -8.85 26.97 10.68
C SER A 71 -7.32 26.92 10.75
N VAL A 72 -6.73 25.74 10.53
CA VAL A 72 -5.28 25.51 10.62
C VAL A 72 -4.69 25.30 9.22
N ILE A 73 -3.58 25.98 8.93
CA ILE A 73 -2.88 25.91 7.64
C ILE A 73 -1.86 24.77 7.68
N TYR A 74 -1.96 23.82 6.75
CA TYR A 74 -0.91 22.83 6.53
C TYR A 74 0.02 23.29 5.42
N VAL A 75 1.31 23.44 5.73
CA VAL A 75 2.36 23.90 4.82
C VAL A 75 3.32 22.75 4.59
N SER A 76 3.60 22.38 3.33
CA SER A 76 4.51 21.25 3.09
C SER A 76 5.34 21.29 1.78
N PHE A 77 6.69 21.09 1.84
CA PHE A 77 7.71 21.19 0.73
C PHE A 77 8.31 19.96 0.00
N GLY A 78 8.65 18.90 0.71
CA GLY A 78 8.92 17.54 0.23
C GLY A 78 10.14 17.04 0.95
N SER A 79 10.28 15.74 1.20
CA SER A 79 11.60 15.20 1.54
C SER A 79 12.66 15.49 0.46
N LEU A 80 12.20 15.93 -0.72
CA LEU A 80 13.00 16.23 -1.91
C LEU A 80 13.38 17.71 -2.07
N VAL A 81 12.87 18.64 -1.26
CA VAL A 81 13.16 20.07 -1.39
C VAL A 81 13.90 20.59 -0.16
N VAL A 82 15.15 21.00 -0.35
CA VAL A 82 15.94 21.70 0.65
C VAL A 82 15.83 23.21 0.40
N LEU A 83 15.19 23.94 1.31
CA LEU A 83 15.10 25.39 1.25
C LEU A 83 16.41 26.02 1.72
N SER A 84 16.82 27.14 1.10
CA SER A 84 17.93 27.95 1.62
C SER A 84 17.53 28.60 2.96
N ALA A 85 18.51 28.91 3.82
CA ALA A 85 18.25 29.56 5.11
C ALA A 85 17.46 30.87 4.95
N LYS A 86 17.76 31.64 3.90
CA LYS A 86 17.05 32.89 3.58
C LYS A 86 15.59 32.64 3.21
N GLN A 87 15.32 31.57 2.46
CA GLN A 87 13.95 31.19 2.09
C GLN A 87 13.16 30.67 3.31
N MET A 88 13.82 29.93 4.20
CA MET A 88 13.25 29.44 5.45
C MET A 88 12.86 30.60 6.38
N GLU A 89 13.71 31.62 6.49
CA GLU A 89 13.46 32.81 7.30
C GLU A 89 12.28 33.65 6.77
N CYS A 90 12.22 33.88 5.45
CA CYS A 90 11.08 34.56 4.81
C CYS A 90 9.77 33.82 5.11
N MET A 91 9.79 32.51 4.94
CA MET A 91 8.65 31.67 5.23
C MET A 91 8.18 31.73 6.68
N ALA A 92 9.11 31.61 7.64
CA ALA A 92 8.78 31.68 9.05
C ALA A 92 8.13 33.03 9.41
N LYS A 93 8.71 34.14 8.94
CA LYS A 93 8.17 35.50 9.14
C LYS A 93 6.78 35.67 8.54
N ALA A 94 6.54 35.12 7.36
CA ALA A 94 5.23 35.23 6.72
C ALA A 94 4.16 34.39 7.43
N LEU A 95 4.52 33.20 7.94
CA LEU A 95 3.61 32.38 8.74
C LEU A 95 3.26 33.07 10.06
N GLU A 96 4.25 33.67 10.72
CA GLU A 96 4.07 34.49 11.92
C GLU A 96 3.11 35.67 11.66
N ASN A 97 3.36 36.45 10.61
CA ASN A 97 2.53 37.61 10.24
C ASN A 97 1.10 37.23 9.81
N SER A 98 0.88 36.00 9.37
CA SER A 98 -0.44 35.54 8.94
C SER A 98 -1.46 35.43 10.07
N ASN A 99 -1.01 35.46 11.34
CA ASN A 99 -1.84 35.28 12.54
C ASN A 99 -2.79 34.06 12.45
N SER A 100 -2.38 33.03 11.71
CA SER A 100 -3.17 31.83 11.49
C SER A 100 -2.41 30.63 12.07
N PRO A 101 -3.08 29.71 12.78
CA PRO A 101 -2.45 28.47 13.22
C PRO A 101 -1.90 27.69 12.02
N PHE A 102 -0.71 27.11 12.13
CA PHE A 102 -0.11 26.34 11.04
C PHE A 102 0.67 25.10 11.50
N ILE A 103 0.78 24.12 10.60
CA ILE A 103 1.65 22.93 10.69
C ILE A 103 2.59 22.99 9.48
N TRP A 104 3.90 22.79 9.68
CA TRP A 104 4.90 22.87 8.61
C TRP A 104 5.68 21.57 8.44
N VAL A 105 5.57 20.92 7.27
CA VAL A 105 6.14 19.61 6.90
C VAL A 105 6.80 19.70 5.50
N PRO A 106 7.37 18.63 4.94
CA PRO A 106 7.77 18.59 3.53
C PRO A 106 6.88 17.71 2.55
N THR A 107 6.19 18.26 1.50
CA THR A 107 5.48 17.59 0.34
C THR A 107 5.76 18.12 -1.11
N ASN A 108 5.65 17.26 -2.13
CA ASN A 108 5.74 17.58 -3.58
C ASN A 108 4.62 18.51 -4.11
N ALA A 109 4.95 19.77 -4.42
CA ALA A 109 4.00 20.81 -4.84
C ALA A 109 3.39 20.65 -6.24
N LYS A 110 4.00 19.89 -7.17
CA LYS A 110 3.52 19.79 -8.55
C LYS A 110 2.18 19.05 -8.63
N LEU A 111 2.07 17.90 -7.96
CA LEU A 111 0.84 17.11 -7.94
C LEU A 111 -0.30 17.85 -7.26
N ILE A 112 -0.03 18.48 -6.12
CA ILE A 112 -1.01 19.22 -5.31
C ILE A 112 -1.69 20.34 -6.10
N VAL A 113 -0.91 21.06 -6.93
CA VAL A 113 -1.39 22.23 -7.66
C VAL A 113 -1.91 21.85 -9.04
N ASP A 114 -1.11 21.12 -9.82
CA ASP A 114 -1.37 20.92 -11.24
C ASP A 114 -2.34 19.75 -11.49
N VAL A 115 -2.29 18.70 -10.65
CA VAL A 115 -3.08 17.47 -10.84
C VAL A 115 -4.30 17.48 -9.92
N PHE A 116 -4.09 17.54 -8.61
CA PHE A 116 -5.19 17.42 -7.64
C PHE A 116 -5.96 18.73 -7.47
N ARG A 117 -5.37 19.87 -7.86
CA ARG A 117 -5.99 21.20 -7.78
C ARG A 117 -6.52 21.50 -6.36
N ILE A 118 -5.77 21.10 -5.34
CA ILE A 118 -6.11 21.31 -3.92
C ILE A 118 -5.18 22.31 -3.22
N GLY A 119 -4.21 22.87 -3.93
CA GLY A 119 -3.29 23.85 -3.36
C GLY A 119 -2.89 24.95 -4.33
N LEU A 120 -2.16 25.93 -3.79
CA LEU A 120 -1.62 27.05 -4.54
C LEU A 120 -0.09 26.92 -4.63
N ARG A 121 0.45 27.26 -5.80
CA ARG A 121 1.89 27.37 -5.99
C ARG A 121 2.37 28.74 -5.55
N LEU A 122 3.33 28.77 -4.63
CA LEU A 122 4.06 29.99 -4.28
C LEU A 122 4.89 30.45 -5.49
N ARG A 123 4.84 31.76 -5.75
CA ARG A 123 5.62 32.39 -6.82
C ARG A 123 6.94 32.91 -6.27
N ALA A 124 8.04 32.40 -6.79
CA ALA A 124 9.36 32.94 -6.50
C ALA A 124 9.71 34.11 -7.43
N ASN A 125 10.54 35.03 -6.96
CA ASN A 125 11.14 36.09 -7.76
C ASN A 125 12.27 35.52 -8.66
N GLN A 126 12.98 36.40 -9.37
CA GLN A 126 14.07 36.02 -10.28
C GLN A 126 15.23 35.30 -9.57
N ASP A 127 15.42 35.53 -8.27
CA ASP A 127 16.45 34.89 -7.45
C ASP A 127 15.99 33.55 -6.85
N GLY A 128 14.79 33.08 -7.20
CA GLY A 128 14.20 31.87 -6.61
C GLY A 128 13.66 32.07 -5.18
N ILE A 129 13.53 33.32 -4.73
CA ILE A 129 13.05 33.66 -3.39
C ILE A 129 11.55 33.97 -3.42
N VAL A 130 10.77 33.31 -2.56
CA VAL A 130 9.35 33.65 -2.33
C VAL A 130 9.29 34.75 -1.28
N SER A 131 8.65 35.87 -1.60
CA SER A 131 8.50 37.00 -0.69
C SER A 131 7.40 36.77 0.35
N ASN A 132 7.45 37.52 1.45
CA ASN A 132 6.44 37.42 2.51
C ASN A 132 5.04 37.78 1.99
N GLU A 133 4.96 38.79 1.12
CA GLU A 133 3.73 39.26 0.51
C GLU A 133 3.06 38.16 -0.33
N GLU A 134 3.86 37.35 -1.03
CA GLU A 134 3.36 36.22 -1.81
C GLU A 134 2.84 35.08 -0.92
N VAL A 135 3.56 34.76 0.17
CA VAL A 135 3.09 33.76 1.14
C VAL A 135 1.79 34.21 1.79
N GLU A 136 1.72 35.45 2.28
CA GLU A 136 0.50 36.02 2.86
C GLU A 136 -0.66 36.05 1.86
N ARG A 137 -0.39 36.39 0.60
CA ARG A 137 -1.39 36.34 -0.47
C ARG A 137 -1.94 34.92 -0.64
N CYS A 138 -1.08 33.91 -0.72
CA CYS A 138 -1.50 32.51 -0.82
C CYS A 138 -2.30 32.04 0.41
N ILE A 139 -1.90 32.45 1.62
CA ILE A 139 -2.62 32.12 2.85
C ILE A 139 -4.04 32.71 2.81
N ARG A 140 -4.17 34.01 2.50
CA ARG A 140 -5.49 34.66 2.36
C ARG A 140 -6.34 33.96 1.29
N GLU A 141 -5.73 33.59 0.18
CA GLU A 141 -6.41 32.92 -0.94
C GLU A 141 -6.94 31.53 -0.57
N ILE A 142 -6.15 30.70 0.14
CA ILE A 142 -6.57 29.36 0.60
C ILE A 142 -7.61 29.44 1.71
N LYS A 143 -7.48 30.41 2.60
CA LYS A 143 -8.36 30.54 3.77
C LYS A 143 -9.76 30.94 3.34
N ASP A 144 -9.88 32.13 2.74
CA ASP A 144 -11.16 32.79 2.47
C ASP A 144 -11.23 33.43 1.07
N GLY A 145 -10.19 33.25 0.24
CA GLY A 145 -10.15 33.82 -1.09
C GLY A 145 -11.07 33.12 -2.09
N PRO A 146 -11.24 33.70 -3.29
CA PRO A 146 -12.16 33.19 -4.30
C PRO A 146 -11.85 31.75 -4.73
N LYS A 147 -10.58 31.35 -4.78
CA LYS A 147 -10.21 29.95 -5.09
C LYS A 147 -10.46 28.98 -3.95
N SER A 148 -10.57 29.44 -2.70
CA SER A 148 -10.69 28.56 -1.53
C SER A 148 -11.87 27.57 -1.64
N VAL A 149 -12.98 28.02 -2.24
CA VAL A 149 -14.19 27.19 -2.42
C VAL A 149 -13.89 26.00 -3.33
N GLU A 150 -13.28 26.25 -4.49
CA GLU A 150 -12.91 25.19 -5.44
C GLU A 150 -11.87 24.25 -4.84
N LEU A 151 -10.81 24.79 -4.23
CA LEU A 151 -9.75 23.97 -3.61
C LEU A 151 -10.30 23.04 -2.52
N LYS A 152 -11.19 23.55 -1.67
CA LYS A 152 -11.86 22.77 -0.61
C LYS A 152 -12.82 21.73 -1.18
N SER A 153 -13.55 22.05 -2.25
CA SER A 153 -14.43 21.08 -2.94
C SER A 153 -13.62 19.93 -3.52
N ASN A 154 -12.56 20.23 -4.28
CA ASN A 154 -11.68 19.23 -4.87
C ASN A 154 -11.07 18.31 -3.79
N ALA A 155 -10.61 18.88 -2.68
CA ALA A 155 -10.09 18.11 -1.55
C ALA A 155 -11.15 17.18 -0.93
N ARG A 156 -12.40 17.64 -0.84
CA ARG A 156 -13.52 16.83 -0.33
C ARG A 156 -13.87 15.69 -1.28
N GLU A 157 -13.94 15.96 -2.58
CA GLU A 157 -14.20 14.95 -3.61
C GLU A 157 -13.10 13.90 -3.63
N LEU A 158 -11.84 14.32 -3.56
CA LEU A 158 -10.71 13.41 -3.52
C LEU A 158 -10.75 12.51 -2.27
N ARG A 159 -11.13 13.08 -1.12
CA ARG A 159 -11.32 12.32 0.11
C ARG A 159 -12.43 11.27 -0.03
N ILE A 160 -13.52 11.60 -0.71
CA ILE A 160 -14.63 10.66 -0.95
C ILE A 160 -14.15 9.53 -1.87
N ALA A 161 -13.53 9.87 -3.00
CA ALA A 161 -13.02 8.89 -3.94
C ALA A 161 -12.00 7.93 -3.30
N ALA A 162 -11.11 8.44 -2.44
CA ALA A 162 -10.17 7.63 -1.68
C ALA A 162 -10.88 6.61 -0.77
N ARG A 163 -11.95 7.04 -0.08
CA ARG A 163 -12.75 6.16 0.80
C ARG A 163 -13.48 5.09 0.00
N GLU A 164 -14.10 5.47 -1.12
CA GLU A 164 -14.82 4.54 -2.00
C GLU A 164 -13.89 3.52 -2.65
N ALA A 165 -12.65 3.91 -2.97
CA ALA A 165 -11.67 3.01 -3.57
C ALA A 165 -11.32 1.82 -2.66
N VAL A 166 -11.21 2.05 -1.35
CA VAL A 166 -10.79 1.02 -0.37
C VAL A 166 -11.94 0.42 0.44
N ALA A 167 -13.16 0.95 0.32
CA ALA A 167 -14.33 0.33 0.91
C ALA A 167 -14.55 -1.08 0.32
N GLY A 168 -15.26 -1.96 1.04
CA GLY A 168 -15.58 -3.30 0.53
C GLY A 168 -16.28 -3.24 -0.83
N GLY A 169 -15.72 -3.93 -1.83
CA GLY A 169 -16.15 -3.89 -3.23
C GLY A 169 -15.67 -2.67 -4.02
N GLY A 170 -14.84 -1.81 -3.42
CA GLY A 170 -14.15 -0.69 -4.05
C GLY A 170 -13.10 -1.13 -5.06
N SER A 171 -12.55 -0.20 -5.84
CA SER A 171 -11.58 -0.53 -6.90
C SER A 171 -10.28 -1.13 -6.35
N SER A 172 -9.76 -0.58 -5.26
CA SER A 172 -8.52 -1.03 -4.63
C SER A 172 -8.74 -2.34 -3.87
N ASP A 173 -9.88 -2.48 -3.21
CA ASP A 173 -10.31 -3.72 -2.55
C ASP A 173 -10.40 -4.87 -3.57
N LYS A 174 -11.06 -4.65 -4.71
CA LYS A 174 -11.14 -5.62 -5.81
C LYS A 174 -9.75 -5.99 -6.37
N ASN A 175 -8.86 -5.01 -6.54
CA ASN A 175 -7.52 -5.28 -7.05
C ASN A 175 -6.69 -6.13 -6.08
N ILE A 176 -6.83 -5.89 -4.78
CA ILE A 176 -6.21 -6.74 -3.75
C ILE A 176 -6.83 -8.14 -3.77
N GLN A 177 -8.16 -8.25 -3.85
CA GLN A 177 -8.84 -9.54 -3.87
C GLN A 177 -8.40 -10.39 -5.08
N LEU A 178 -8.31 -9.79 -6.27
CA LEU A 178 -7.81 -10.47 -7.48
C LEU A 178 -6.38 -10.99 -7.30
N PHE A 179 -5.51 -10.20 -6.66
CA PHE A 179 -4.16 -10.63 -6.35
C PHE A 179 -4.12 -11.79 -5.35
N VAL A 180 -4.97 -11.74 -4.30
CA VAL A 180 -5.08 -12.79 -3.28
C VAL A 180 -5.63 -14.08 -3.88
N ASP A 181 -6.70 -14.01 -4.66
CA ASP A 181 -7.33 -15.15 -5.32
C ASP A 181 -6.33 -15.88 -6.21
N GLU A 182 -5.56 -15.12 -7.00
CA GLU A 182 -4.55 -15.72 -7.88
C GLU A 182 -3.39 -16.35 -7.11
N ILE A 183 -2.98 -15.78 -5.96
CA ILE A 183 -2.00 -16.42 -5.08
C ILE A 183 -2.53 -17.73 -4.51
N ILE A 184 -3.79 -17.74 -4.06
CA ILE A 184 -4.44 -18.94 -3.52
C ILE A 184 -4.51 -20.03 -4.59
N GLU A 185 -4.92 -19.67 -5.81
CA GLU A 185 -4.94 -20.58 -6.96
C GLU A 185 -3.54 -21.09 -7.33
N SER A 186 -2.53 -20.22 -7.30
CA SER A 186 -1.16 -20.57 -7.65
C SER A 186 -0.44 -21.38 -6.57
N CYS A 187 -0.84 -21.28 -5.31
CA CYS A 187 -0.26 -22.07 -4.22
C CYS A 187 -0.73 -23.53 -4.25
N GLY A 188 -1.79 -23.85 -5.01
CA GLY A 188 -2.49 -25.12 -4.87
C GLY A 188 -3.10 -25.18 -3.48
N SER A 189 -4.42 -25.32 -3.40
CA SER A 189 -5.00 -25.72 -2.13
C SER A 189 -4.29 -27.02 -1.73
N ILE A 190 -3.51 -27.01 -0.64
CA ILE A 190 -3.21 -28.25 0.06
C ILE A 190 -4.58 -28.73 0.50
N GLU A 191 -5.20 -29.57 -0.32
CA GLU A 191 -6.52 -30.05 0.03
C GLU A 191 -6.36 -30.85 1.32
N ILE A 192 -7.30 -30.65 2.25
CA ILE A 192 -7.38 -31.49 3.45
C ILE A 192 -7.38 -32.97 3.03
N SER A 193 -7.99 -33.29 1.87
CA SER A 193 -7.97 -34.62 1.26
C SER A 193 -6.55 -35.10 0.93
N GLU A 194 -5.65 -34.27 0.38
CA GLU A 194 -4.26 -34.65 0.08
C GLU A 194 -3.42 -34.86 1.34
N VAL A 195 -3.62 -34.05 2.38
CA VAL A 195 -2.95 -34.24 3.68
C VAL A 195 -3.43 -35.52 4.34
N VAL A 196 -4.75 -35.73 4.37
CA VAL A 196 -5.36 -36.94 4.94
C VAL A 196 -4.92 -38.19 4.18
N ASN A 197 -4.86 -38.13 2.84
CA ASN A 197 -4.37 -39.23 2.01
C ASN A 197 -2.88 -39.48 2.25
N SER A 198 -2.05 -38.44 2.36
CA SER A 198 -0.62 -38.60 2.67
C SER A 198 -0.38 -39.18 4.06
N MET A 199 -1.18 -38.78 5.05
CA MET A 199 -1.16 -39.36 6.40
C MET A 199 -1.60 -40.83 6.39
N LYS A 200 -2.63 -41.16 5.62
CA LYS A 200 -3.09 -42.53 5.43
C LYS A 200 -2.01 -43.40 4.79
N ASP A 201 -1.42 -42.95 3.68
CA ASP A 201 -0.34 -43.65 2.98
C ASP A 201 0.84 -43.92 3.92
N LEU A 202 1.20 -42.96 4.78
CA LEU A 202 2.27 -43.12 5.78
C LEU A 202 1.92 -44.16 6.85
N ILE A 203 0.68 -44.18 7.34
CA ILE A 203 0.21 -45.15 8.32
C ILE A 203 0.22 -46.57 7.73
N ASP A 204 -0.28 -46.71 6.50
CA ASP A 204 -0.30 -47.98 5.80
C ASP A 204 1.13 -48.48 5.50
N TYR A 205 2.03 -47.60 5.06
CA TYR A 205 3.46 -47.91 4.90
C TYR A 205 4.11 -48.39 6.21
N SER A 206 3.83 -47.72 7.33
CA SER A 206 4.35 -48.11 8.66
C SER A 206 3.85 -49.49 9.10
N ARG A 207 2.62 -49.85 8.71
CA ARG A 207 2.04 -51.16 9.00
C ARG A 207 2.64 -52.26 8.15
N GLU A 208 2.84 -52.01 6.85
CA GLU A 208 3.40 -52.97 5.90
C GLU A 208 4.87 -53.27 6.17
N THR A 209 5.64 -52.25 6.55
CA THR A 209 7.08 -52.40 6.80
C THR A 209 7.42 -52.79 8.24
N GLY A 210 6.44 -52.78 9.14
CA GLY A 210 6.63 -53.07 10.57
C GLY A 210 7.53 -52.06 11.29
N THR A 211 7.82 -50.90 10.68
CA THR A 211 8.68 -49.88 11.28
C THR A 211 7.88 -48.97 12.21
N GLY A 212 8.54 -48.47 13.25
CA GLY A 212 7.93 -47.51 14.17
C GLY A 212 7.63 -46.16 13.50
N PRO A 213 6.70 -45.34 14.02
CA PRO A 213 6.19 -44.14 13.35
C PRO A 213 7.27 -43.14 12.92
N MET A 214 8.30 -42.97 13.75
CA MET A 214 9.42 -42.05 13.47
C MET A 214 10.36 -42.55 12.38
N GLU A 215 10.54 -43.86 12.26
CA GLU A 215 11.40 -44.46 11.24
C GLU A 215 10.69 -44.45 9.88
N SER A 216 9.38 -44.71 9.88
CA SER A 216 8.51 -44.58 8.71
C SER A 216 8.55 -43.16 8.14
N LEU A 217 8.44 -42.13 8.98
CA LEU A 217 8.54 -40.72 8.56
C LEU A 217 9.86 -40.37 7.89
N ALA A 218 10.97 -40.95 8.34
CA ALA A 218 12.30 -40.68 7.79
C ALA A 218 12.52 -41.35 6.42
N LYS A 219 11.85 -42.48 6.17
CA LYS A 219 12.01 -43.30 4.96
C LYS A 219 10.87 -43.14 3.95
N PHE A 220 9.76 -42.50 4.34
CA PHE A 220 8.59 -42.32 3.48
C PHE A 220 8.93 -41.46 2.25
N PRO A 221 8.61 -41.92 1.02
CA PRO A 221 8.89 -41.17 -0.20
C PRO A 221 8.15 -39.82 -0.22
N ARG A 222 8.87 -38.71 -0.39
CA ARG A 222 8.23 -37.40 -0.56
C ARG A 222 7.72 -37.27 -1.99
N ARG A 223 6.43 -36.97 -2.15
CA ARG A 223 5.87 -36.64 -3.47
C ARG A 223 6.48 -35.31 -3.95
N THR A 224 7.24 -35.33 -5.04
CA THR A 224 7.59 -34.12 -5.79
C THR A 224 6.47 -33.85 -6.80
N SER A 225 6.06 -32.58 -6.94
CA SER A 225 4.90 -32.11 -7.73
C SER A 225 4.97 -32.32 -9.24
N SER A 226 5.80 -33.24 -9.73
CA SER A 226 5.93 -33.59 -11.15
C SER A 226 5.77 -35.10 -11.36
N SER A 227 4.53 -35.58 -11.37
CA SER A 227 4.11 -36.76 -12.15
C SER A 227 2.65 -37.11 -11.87
N SER A 228 1.74 -36.46 -12.59
CA SER A 228 0.47 -37.08 -12.94
C SER A 228 0.73 -38.06 -14.10
N GLY A 229 0.93 -39.35 -13.81
CA GLY A 229 1.14 -40.36 -14.85
C GLY A 229 1.50 -41.77 -14.37
N PHE A 230 0.47 -42.59 -14.15
CA PHE A 230 0.31 -44.03 -14.37
C PHE A 230 1.42 -45.10 -14.09
N HIS A 231 0.88 -46.21 -13.57
CA HIS A 231 1.21 -47.64 -13.76
C HIS A 231 2.20 -48.37 -12.84
N SER A 232 1.59 -49.23 -12.01
CA SER A 232 1.86 -50.65 -11.78
C SER A 232 3.12 -51.24 -12.42
N GLN A 233 4.05 -51.72 -11.58
CA GLN A 233 4.63 -53.06 -11.69
C GLN A 233 5.51 -53.36 -10.47
N ALA A 234 5.23 -54.49 -9.81
CA ALA A 234 6.13 -55.12 -8.85
C ALA A 234 7.31 -55.76 -9.59
N PRO A 235 8.53 -55.79 -9.01
CA PRO A 235 9.59 -56.67 -9.48
C PRO A 235 9.79 -57.86 -8.52
N GLN A 236 9.62 -59.09 -9.03
CA GLN A 236 10.49 -60.22 -8.67
C GLN A 236 11.70 -60.24 -9.61
N PRO A 237 12.87 -60.74 -9.18
CA PRO A 237 13.28 -62.13 -9.50
C PRO A 237 13.96 -62.86 -8.32
N GLU A 238 13.75 -64.18 -8.14
CA GLU A 238 14.62 -65.31 -8.58
C GLU A 238 16.12 -65.08 -8.29
N GLY A 239 16.83 -65.86 -7.46
CA GLY A 239 16.95 -67.31 -7.44
C GLY A 239 18.36 -67.71 -7.92
N GLN A 240 19.30 -67.99 -7.01
CA GLN A 240 20.53 -68.72 -7.32
C GLN A 240 20.79 -69.81 -6.27
N GLN A 241 20.74 -71.06 -6.72
CA GLN A 241 21.16 -72.26 -6.00
C GLN A 241 22.67 -72.52 -6.21
N GLN A 242 23.31 -72.88 -5.09
CA GLN A 242 24.20 -74.04 -4.85
C GLN A 242 25.72 -74.06 -5.11
N GLN A 243 26.35 -74.74 -4.12
CA GLN A 243 27.63 -75.48 -4.02
C GLN A 243 28.88 -74.63 -3.71
N GLN A 244 29.67 -74.91 -2.65
CA GLN A 244 29.95 -76.16 -1.91
C GLN A 244 29.83 -76.01 -0.39
#